data_AF-A0A140F2E0-F1
#
_entry.id   AF-A0A140F2E0-F1
#
_cell.length_a   1.000
_cell.length_b   1.000
_cell.length_c   1.000
_cell.angle_alpha   90.00
_cell.angle_beta   90.00
_cell.angle_gamma   90.00
#
_symmetry.space_group_name_H-M   'P 1'
#
loop_
_entity.id
_entity.type
_entity.pdbx_description
1 polymer ?
#
loop_
_entity_poly.entity_id
_entity_poly.type
_entity_poly.pdbx_seq_one_letter_code
_entity_poly.pdbx_strand_id
1 'polypeptide(L)' 'MFKLGFNGGVYFWLNTQNGKMYIGSSLNLSKRLANYWETSPRCTSIIRSALLKYGHESFVLIVVFLNSALVIVG' A
#
# COMPACT_ATOMS: atom_id res chain seq x y z
N MET A 1 -10.21 18.19 15.96
CA MET A 1 -9.03 17.34 15.68
C MET A 1 -9.45 15.88 15.80
N PHE A 2 -9.77 15.21 14.70
CA PHE A 2 -10.11 13.78 14.70
C PHE A 2 -8.87 12.97 14.32
N LYS A 3 -8.33 12.19 15.27
CA LYS A 3 -7.38 11.12 14.98
C LYS A 3 -8.20 9.88 14.60
N LEU A 4 -8.33 9.60 13.30
CA LEU A 4 -8.78 8.29 12.83
C LEU A 4 -7.64 7.30 13.15
N GLY A 5 -7.81 6.57 14.26
CA GLY A 5 -6.71 5.92 14.98
C GLY A 5 -6.13 4.64 14.37
N PHE A 6 -6.69 4.10 13.29
CA PHE A 6 -6.17 2.86 12.69
C PHE A 6 -6.39 2.86 11.17
N ASN A 7 -5.45 3.45 10.41
CA ASN A 7 -5.42 3.34 8.94
C ASN A 7 -4.65 2.06 8.52
N GLY A 8 -4.94 0.96 9.21
CA GLY A 8 -4.39 -0.34 8.87
C GLY A 8 -5.13 -0.97 7.70
N GLY A 9 -4.54 -1.95 7.05
CA GLY A 9 -5.21 -2.68 5.97
C GLY A 9 -4.25 -3.37 5.02
N VAL A 10 -4.79 -3.72 3.85
CA VAL A 10 -4.12 -4.43 2.76
C VAL A 10 -4.13 -3.55 1.52
N TYR A 11 -3.08 -3.62 0.72
CA TYR A 11 -2.98 -2.91 -0.55
C TYR A 11 -2.41 -3.80 -1.64
N PHE A 12 -2.76 -3.47 -2.88
CA PHE A 12 -2.40 -4.21 -4.08
C PHE A 12 -1.85 -3.23 -5.10
N TRP A 13 -0.71 -3.57 -5.69
CA TRP A 13 -0.17 -2.89 -6.86
C TRP A 13 -0.30 -3.84 -8.05
N LEU A 14 -1.18 -3.51 -9.00
CA LEU A 14 -1.32 -4.23 -10.26
C LEU A 14 -0.53 -3.52 -11.34
N ASN A 15 0.47 -4.17 -11.91
CA ASN A 15 1.19 -3.67 -13.08
C ASN A 15 0.33 -3.91 -14.33
N THR A 16 -0.10 -2.83 -14.98
CA THR A 16 -0.99 -2.90 -16.15
C THR A 16 -0.28 -3.36 -17.42
N GLN A 17 1.05 -3.28 -17.50
CA GLN A 17 1.82 -3.74 -18.65
C GLN A 17 1.97 -5.26 -18.71
N ASN A 18 2.03 -5.94 -17.56
CA ASN A 18 2.33 -7.38 -17.51
C ASN A 18 1.39 -8.21 -16.62
N GLY A 19 0.39 -7.57 -16.00
CA GLY A 19 -0.63 -8.23 -15.16
C GLY A 19 -0.11 -8.75 -13.82
N LYS A 20 1.17 -8.55 -13.47
CA LYS A 20 1.71 -9.01 -12.18
C LYS A 20 1.20 -8.13 -11.04
N MET A 21 0.96 -8.77 -9.90
CA MET A 21 0.48 -8.09 -8.70
C MET A 21 1.49 -8.20 -7.55
N TYR A 22 1.61 -7.14 -6.76
CA TYR A 22 2.24 -7.16 -5.44
C TYR A 22 1.18 -6.87 -4.38
N ILE A 23 1.16 -7.68 -3.33
CA ILE A 23 0.21 -7.56 -2.22
C ILE A 23 1.01 -7.30 -0.94
N GLY A 24 0.59 -6.32 -0.17
CA GLY A 24 1.18 -6.04 1.13
C GLY A 24 0.14 -5.57 2.13
N SER A 25 0.52 -5.58 3.41
CA SER A 25 -0.30 -5.07 4.50
C SER A 25 0.48 -4.08 5.36
N SER A 26 -0.23 -3.28 6.15
CA SER A 26 0.36 -2.40 7.15
C SER A 26 -0.67 -2.01 8.20
N LEU A 27 -0.22 -1.72 9.43
CA LEU A 27 -1.02 -1.03 10.44
C LEU A 27 -1.10 0.49 10.19
N ASN A 28 -0.21 1.02 9.35
CA ASN A 28 -0.21 2.42 8.94
C ASN A 28 0.03 2.50 7.42
N LEU A 29 -1.07 2.37 6.66
CA LEU A 29 -1.06 2.40 5.20
C LEU A 29 -0.45 3.70 4.67
N SER A 30 -0.75 4.85 5.26
CA SER A 30 -0.21 6.15 4.83
C SER A 30 1.32 6.17 4.84
N LYS A 31 1.93 5.75 5.97
CA LYS A 31 3.40 5.66 6.08
C LYS A 31 3.97 4.62 5.11
N ARG A 32 3.32 3.46 4.98
CA ARG A 32 3.80 2.38 4.11
C ARG A 32 3.80 2.78 2.64
N LEU A 33 2.72 3.42 2.17
CA LEU A 33 2.57 3.85 0.79
C LEU A 33 3.48 5.04 0.45
N ALA A 34 3.65 5.99 1.38
CA ALA A 34 4.59 7.11 1.20
C ALA A 34 6.04 6.65 0.98
N ASN A 35 6.47 5.59 1.68
CA ASN A 35 7.82 5.02 1.51
C ASN A 35 8.11 4.52 0.08
N TYR A 36 7.10 4.25 -0.74
CA TYR A 36 7.32 3.86 -2.15
C TYR A 36 7.61 5.04 -3.07
N TRP A 37 7.31 6.27 -2.63
CA TRP A 37 7.63 7.50 -3.34
C TRP A 37 9.01 8.06 -2.98
N GLU A 38 9.62 7.56 -1.90
CA GLU A 38 10.94 7.99 -1.49
C GLU A 38 12.03 7.38 -2.41
N THR A 39 12.92 8.23 -2.88
CA THR A 39 14.09 7.85 -3.70
C THR A 39 15.22 7.25 -2.87
N SER A 40 15.09 7.20 -1.54
CA SER A 40 16.14 6.72 -0.64
C SER A 40 16.55 5.26 -0.95
N PRO A 41 17.85 4.96 -1.08
CA PRO A 41 18.36 3.65 -1.49
C PRO A 41 18.17 2.54 -0.44
N ARG A 42 17.66 2.86 0.75
CA ARG A 42 17.65 1.93 1.90
C ARG A 42 16.58 0.83 1.85
N CYS A 43 15.60 0.88 0.95
CA CYS A 43 14.52 -0.10 0.92
C CYS A 43 14.46 -0.82 -0.43
N THR A 44 14.91 -2.07 -0.48
CA THR A 44 15.01 -2.91 -1.70
C THR A 44 13.79 -3.81 -1.92
N SER A 45 12.58 -3.30 -1.62
CA SER A 45 11.38 -4.13 -1.82
C SER A 45 11.12 -4.38 -3.31
N ILE A 46 10.67 -5.58 -3.66
CA ILE A 46 10.37 -5.99 -5.04
C ILE A 46 9.44 -4.99 -5.75
N ILE A 47 8.41 -4.49 -5.04
CA ILE A 47 7.50 -3.50 -5.60
C ILE A 47 8.21 -2.17 -5.93
N ARG A 48 9.17 -1.74 -5.13
CA ARG A 48 9.93 -0.51 -5.42
C ARG A 48 10.79 -0.68 -6.66
N SER A 49 11.48 -1.81 -6.81
CA SER A 49 12.22 -2.13 -8.04
C SER A 49 11.30 -2.17 -9.26
N ALA A 50 10.07 -2.66 -9.10
CA ALA A 50 9.09 -2.69 -10.18
C ALA A 50 8.54 -1.29 -10.52
N LEU A 51 8.21 -0.47 -9.52
CA LEU A 51 7.77 0.93 -9.72
C LEU A 51 8.84 1.77 -10.42
N LEU A 52 10.11 1.61 -10.04
CA LEU A 52 11.23 2.28 -10.70
C LEU A 52 11.45 1.79 -12.14
N LYS A 53 11.24 0.49 -12.40
CA LYS A 53 11.46 -0.10 -13.73
C LYS A 53 10.35 0.26 -14.73
N TYR A 54 9.09 0.22 -14.30
CA TYR A 54 7.93 0.37 -15.19
C TYR A 54 7.25 1.74 -15.08
N GLY A 55 7.67 2.59 -14.14
CA GLY A 55 7.00 3.86 -13.84
C GLY A 55 5.74 3.66 -12.99
N HIS A 56 5.36 4.69 -12.22
CA HIS A 56 4.20 4.62 -11.31
C HIS A 56 2.87 4.63 -12.08
N GLU A 57 2.82 5.30 -13.24
CA GLU A 57 1.69 5.37 -14.15
C GLU A 57 1.28 4.01 -14.73
N SER A 58 2.21 3.04 -14.71
CA SER A 58 1.98 1.66 -15.14
C SER A 58 1.37 0.77 -14.06
N PHE A 59 0.94 1.35 -12.93
CA PHE A 59 0.33 0.60 -11.85
C PHE A 59 -1.02 1.17 -11.41
N VAL A 60 -1.92 0.26 -11.06
CA VAL A 60 -3.14 0.56 -10.32
C VAL A 60 -2.93 0.18 -8.86
N LEU A 61 -3.18 1.13 -7.96
CA LEU A 61 -3.16 0.91 -6.51
C LEU A 61 -4.58 0.69 -6.00
N ILE A 62 -4.82 -0.47 -5.39
CA ILE A 62 -6.07 -0.78 -4.69
C ILE A 62 -5.76 -0.84 -3.20
N VAL A 63 -6.57 -0.17 -2.37
CA VAL A 63 -6.39 -0.12 -0.91
C VAL A 63 -7.67 -0.59 -0.23
N VAL A 64 -7.53 -1.57 0.66
CA VAL A 64 -8.61 -2.09 1.52
C VAL A 64 -8.29 -1.69 2.96
N PHE A 65 -9.08 -0.79 3.51
CA PHE A 65 -8.94 -0.34 4.89
C PHE A 65 -9.51 -1.37 5.86
N LEU A 66 -8.76 -1.69 6.89
CA LEU A 66 -9.24 -2.47 8.01
C LEU A 66 -10.05 -1.54 8.92
N ASN A 67 -11.37 -1.51 8.74
CA ASN A 67 -12.22 -0.85 9.70
C ASN A 67 -12.18 -1.65 11.01
N SER A 68 -12.05 -0.95 12.14
CA SER A 68 -12.26 -1.57 13.44
C SER A 68 -13.66 -2.15 13.43
N ALA A 69 -13.78 -3.49 13.46
CA ALA A 69 -15.09 -4.12 13.52
C ALA A 69 -15.80 -3.59 14.77
N LEU A 70 -16.97 -2.97 14.60
CA LEU A 70 -17.87 -2.71 15.71
C LEU A 70 -18.42 -4.08 16.15
N VAL A 71 -17.79 -4.67 17.16
CA VAL A 71 -18.34 -5.84 17.84
C VAL A 71 -19.46 -5.33 18.75
N ILE A 72 -20.70 -5.39 18.27
CA ILE A 72 -21.87 -5.24 19.14
C ILE A 72 -22.03 -6.58 19.86
N VAL A 73 -21.60 -6.63 21.13
CA VAL A 73 -21.93 -7.75 22.01
C VAL A 73 -23.35 -7.48 22.51
N GLY A 74 -24.29 -8.35 22.12
CA GLY A 74 -25.65 -8.39 22.65
C GLY A 74 -25.73 -9.11 23.98
#